data_AF-A0AAU2UV24-F1
#
_entry.id   AF-A0AAU2UV24-F1
#
_cell.length_a   1.000
_cell.length_b   1.000
_cell.length_c   1.000
_cell.angle_alpha   90.00
_cell.angle_beta   90.00
_cell.angle_gamma   90.00
#
_symmetry.space_group_name_H-M   'P 1'
#
loop_
_entity.id
_entity.type
_entity.pdbx_description
1 polymer ?
#
loop_
_entity_poly.entity_id
_entity_poly.type
_entity_poly.pdbx_seq_one_letter_code
_entity_poly.pdbx_strand_id
1 'polypeptide(L)' 'MRYPDGGGLTAEQRKRREEVRMRAVDLFEEDGEVPCIARELRVSEKSVYQWRRTWRTGGREALCSIERDQ' A
#
# COMPACT_ATOMS: atom_id res chain seq x y z
N MET A 1 -23.96 2.66 22.85
CA MET A 1 -23.81 3.36 21.56
C MET A 1 -23.34 2.33 20.55
N ARG A 2 -24.22 1.93 19.63
CA ARG A 2 -23.99 0.89 18.63
C ARG A 2 -23.40 1.58 17.42
N TYR A 3 -22.11 1.39 17.14
CA TYR A 3 -21.56 1.83 15.86
C TYR A 3 -22.22 0.97 14.79
N PRO A 4 -23.01 1.53 13.87
CA PRO A 4 -23.37 0.77 12.68
C PRO A 4 -22.05 0.46 11.95
N ASP A 5 -21.84 -0.82 11.71
CA ASP A 5 -20.81 -1.37 10.85
C ASP A 5 -20.54 -0.47 9.63
N GLY A 6 -19.28 -0.13 9.35
CA GLY A 6 -18.94 0.53 8.09
C GLY A 6 -17.67 1.38 8.00
N GLY A 7 -16.60 1.04 8.72
CA GLY A 7 -15.20 1.16 8.23
C GLY A 7 -14.77 2.49 7.58
N GLY A 8 -15.17 3.63 8.13
CA GLY A 8 -14.76 4.94 7.62
C GLY A 8 -13.27 5.22 7.92
N LEU A 9 -12.38 4.76 7.05
CA LEU A 9 -11.04 5.33 6.92
C LEU A 9 -11.21 6.84 6.70
N THR A 10 -10.99 7.64 7.74
CA THR A 10 -10.97 9.11 7.66
C THR A 10 -10.09 9.51 6.46
N ALA A 11 -10.40 10.62 5.79
CA ALA A 11 -9.60 11.10 4.66
C ALA A 11 -8.08 11.14 4.97
N GLU A 12 -7.73 11.33 6.24
CA GLU A 12 -6.37 11.23 6.78
C GLU A 12 -5.79 9.80 6.76
N GLN A 13 -6.57 8.78 7.13
CA GLN A 13 -6.16 7.38 6.97
C GLN A 13 -5.97 7.01 5.48
N ARG A 14 -6.85 7.52 4.60
CA ARG A 14 -6.69 7.34 3.15
C ARG A 14 -5.42 8.02 2.64
N LYS A 15 -5.18 9.28 3.01
CA LYS A 15 -3.95 10.02 2.68
C LYS A 15 -2.70 9.29 3.17
N ARG A 16 -2.69 8.85 4.43
CA ARG A 16 -1.54 8.13 5.00
C ARG A 16 -1.26 6.81 4.25
N ARG A 17 -2.31 6.10 3.81
CA ARG A 17 -2.16 4.88 2.98
C ARG A 17 -1.64 5.20 1.59
N GLU A 18 -2.09 6.30 1.00
CA GLU A 18 -1.62 6.79 -0.30
C GLU A 18 -0.15 7.22 -0.23
N GLU A 19 0.27 7.89 0.85
CA GLU A 19 1.67 8.24 1.12
C GLU A 19 2.55 6.99 1.29
N VAL A 20 2.08 6.00 2.05
CA VAL A 20 2.76 4.70 2.21
C VAL A 20 2.94 4.01 0.85
N ARG A 21 1.95 4.14 -0.03
CA ARG A 21 1.99 3.54 -1.36
C ARG A 21 2.95 4.27 -2.29
N MET A 22 2.97 5.60 -2.27
CA MET A 22 3.93 6.41 -3.04
C MET A 22 5.35 6.12 -2.59
N ARG A 23 5.60 6.01 -1.28
CA ARG A 23 6.86 5.52 -0.72
C ARG A 23 7.22 4.12 -1.22
N ALA A 24 6.24 3.21 -1.30
CA ALA A 24 6.48 1.88 -1.84
C ALA A 24 6.90 1.92 -3.32
N VAL A 25 6.30 2.79 -4.15
CA VAL A 25 6.71 2.96 -5.56
C VAL A 25 8.17 3.38 -5.64
N ASP A 26 8.55 4.43 -4.90
CA ASP A 26 9.91 4.97 -4.87
C ASP A 26 10.94 3.87 -4.52
N LEU A 27 10.65 3.11 -3.45
CA LEU A 27 11.49 1.99 -3.03
C LEU A 27 11.53 0.84 -4.06
N PHE A 28 10.45 0.60 -4.80
CA PHE A 28 10.44 -0.40 -5.87
C PHE A 28 11.23 0.08 -7.10
N GLU A 29 11.24 1.38 -7.39
CA GLU A 29 12.08 1.97 -8.45
C GLU A 29 13.58 1.90 -8.11
N GLU A 30 13.93 1.98 -6.83
CA GLU A 30 15.29 1.74 -6.32
C GLU A 30 15.68 0.24 -6.26
N ASP A 31 14.85 -0.66 -6.80
CA ASP A 31 14.99 -2.12 -6.73
C ASP A 31 15.09 -2.68 -5.30
N GLY A 32 14.44 -2.01 -4.35
CA GLY A 32 14.40 -2.40 -2.95
C GLY A 32 13.78 -3.78 -2.71
N GLU A 33 14.33 -4.50 -1.73
CA GLU A 33 13.83 -5.81 -1.33
C GLU A 33 12.47 -5.70 -0.61
N VAL A 34 11.51 -6.54 -1.01
CA VAL A 34 10.16 -6.65 -0.41
C VAL A 34 10.16 -6.71 1.12
N PRO A 35 10.99 -7.52 1.80
CA PRO A 35 11.03 -7.56 3.27
C PRO A 35 11.53 -6.24 3.89
N CYS A 36 12.45 -5.53 3.24
CA CYS A 36 12.95 -4.24 3.71
C CYS A 36 11.84 -3.18 3.62
N ILE A 37 11.17 -3.14 2.46
CA ILE A 37 10.05 -2.23 2.19
C ILE A 37 8.89 -2.49 3.16
N ALA A 38 8.54 -3.74 3.42
CA ALA A 38 7.49 -4.11 4.37
C ALA A 38 7.78 -3.59 5.79
N ARG A 39 9.04 -3.73 6.23
CA ARG A 39 9.49 -3.28 7.54
C ARG A 39 9.51 -1.75 7.64
N GLU A 40 9.96 -1.06 6.60
CA GLU A 40 9.98 0.41 6.55
C GLU A 40 8.57 1.00 6.59
N LEU A 41 7.67 0.44 5.78
CA LEU A 41 6.28 0.89 5.68
C LEU A 41 5.39 0.36 6.81
N ARG A 42 5.91 -0.53 7.65
CA ARG A 42 5.18 -1.24 8.73
C ARG A 42 3.91 -1.93 8.22
N VAL A 43 4.02 -2.59 7.07
CA VAL A 43 2.95 -3.40 6.48
C VAL A 43 3.40 -4.87 6.41
N SER A 44 2.45 -5.78 6.21
CA SER A 44 2.78 -7.19 6.00
C SER A 44 3.53 -7.39 4.69
N GLU A 45 4.55 -8.25 4.71
CA GLU A 45 5.32 -8.66 3.52
C GLU A 45 4.43 -9.18 2.40
N LYS A 46 3.37 -9.92 2.75
CA LYS A 46 2.36 -10.43 1.80
C LYS A 46 1.74 -9.33 0.95
N SER A 47 1.45 -8.18 1.56
CA SER A 47 0.86 -7.01 0.90
C SER A 47 1.87 -6.37 -0.05
N VAL A 48 3.13 -6.26 0.38
CA VAL A 48 4.22 -5.73 -0.45
C VAL A 48 4.54 -6.66 -1.63
N TYR A 49 4.48 -7.98 -1.44
CA TYR A 49 4.59 -8.95 -2.54
C TYR A 49 3.49 -8.76 -3.58
N GLN A 50 2.24 -8.56 -3.12
CA GLN A 50 1.12 -8.28 -4.02
C GLN A 50 1.31 -6.95 -4.75
N TRP A 51 1.76 -5.91 -4.03
CA TRP A 51 2.09 -4.61 -4.60
C TRP A 51 3.17 -4.69 -5.68
N ARG A 52 4.27 -5.41 -5.42
CA ARG A 52 5.36 -5.62 -6.40
C ARG A 52 4.88 -6.35 -7.65
N ARG A 53 3.99 -7.33 -7.49
CA ARG A 53 3.40 -8.05 -8.63
C ARG A 53 2.53 -7.13 -9.48
N THR A 54 1.63 -6.36 -8.86
CA THR A 54 0.77 -5.40 -9.56
C THR A 54 1.58 -4.28 -10.21
N TRP A 55 2.59 -3.77 -9.52
CA TRP A 55 3.51 -2.76 -10.03
C TRP A 55 4.32 -3.27 -11.23
N ARG A 56 4.78 -4.53 -11.24
CA ARG A 56 5.41 -5.11 -12.44
C ARG A 56 4.47 -5.24 -13.63
N THR A 57 3.16 -5.38 -13.40
CA THR A 57 2.18 -5.55 -14.47
C THR A 57 1.66 -4.23 -15.04
N GLY A 58 1.52 -3.18 -14.21
CA GLY A 58 0.95 -1.90 -14.65
C GLY A 58 1.59 -0.66 -14.02
N GLY A 59 2.81 -0.79 -13.52
CA GLY A 59 3.61 0.29 -12.98
C GLY A 59 3.00 0.98 -11.77
N ARG A 60 3.38 2.25 -11.58
CA ARG A 60 2.91 3.11 -10.49
C ARG A 60 1.39 3.27 -10.46
N GLU A 61 0.74 3.30 -11.63
CA GLU A 61 -0.70 3.54 -11.75
C GLU A 61 -1.51 2.35 -11.26
N ALA A 62 -1.09 1.14 -11.61
CA ALA A 62 -1.73 -0.08 -11.13
C ALA A 62 -1.60 -0.24 -9.62
N LEU A 63 -0.48 0.19 -9.03
CA LEU A 63 -0.35 0.21 -7.58
C LEU A 63 -1.30 1.22 -6.96
N CYS A 64 -1.38 2.44 -7.51
CA CYS A 64 -2.27 3.51 -7.04
C CYS A 64 -3.75 3.09 -7.05
N SER A 65 -4.18 2.29 -8.03
CA SER A 65 -5.56 1.78 -8.14
C SER A 65 -5.91 0.60 -7.24
N ILE A 66 -4.98 0.02 -6.47
CA ILE A 66 -5.26 -1.13 -5.59
C ILE A 66 -5.98 -0.66 -4.30
N GLU A 67 -7.21 -0.17 -4.42
CA GLU A 67 -8.05 0.30 -3.29
C GLU A 67 -8.71 -0.83 -2.48
N ARG A 68 -8.23 -2.07 -2.60
CA ARG A 68 -8.87 -3.20 -1.90
C ARG A 68 -8.02 -3.77 -0.77
N ASP A 69 -8.50 -3.42 0.42
CA ASP A 69 -8.55 -4.23 1.64
C ASP A 69 -7.22 -4.56 2.32
N GLN A 70 -6.93 -3.79 3.38
CA GLN A 70 -5.98 -4.10 4.45
C GLN A 70 -6.58 -3.60 5.75
#